data_AF-A0A6V7BFY3-F1
#
_entry.id   AF-A0A6V7BFY3-F1
#
_cell.length_a   1.000
_cell.length_b   1.000
_cell.length_c   1.000
_cell.angle_alpha   90.00
_cell.angle_beta   90.00
_cell.angle_gamma   90.00
#
_symmetry.space_group_name_H-M   'P 1'
#
loop_
_entity.id
_entity.type
_entity.pdbx_description
1 polymer ?
#
loop_
_entity_poly.entity_id
_entity_poly.type
_entity_poly.pdbx_seq_one_letter_code
_entity_poly.pdbx_strand_id
1 'polypeptide(L)'
;MSSRWIYAGVCALLLTACSNTPAAKPGAAAGAQPPPRAVSADAAECTAKGGQLRPVGRMQTVRCVVPYADAGKTCTDNSDCSGDCLATSIVPAGTATSGTCQRDSDRFGCRQEVVGGMGQAALCID
;
A
#
# COMPACT_ATOMS: atom_id res chain seq x y z
N MET A 1 47.20 -63.97 -7.68
CA MET A 1 46.73 -64.23 -9.06
C MET A 1 45.22 -64.42 -8.98
N SER A 2 44.35 -63.67 -9.63
CA SER A 2 44.49 -62.85 -10.83
C SER A 2 43.37 -61.81 -10.83
N SER A 3 43.73 -60.60 -11.22
CA SER A 3 42.78 -59.55 -11.53
C SER A 3 41.94 -59.92 -12.75
N ARG A 4 40.81 -59.22 -12.85
CA ARG A 4 39.97 -59.01 -14.04
C ARG A 4 38.96 -60.13 -14.25
N TRP A 5 37.73 -59.70 -14.48
CA TRP A 5 36.83 -60.11 -15.56
C TRP A 5 35.41 -59.87 -15.05
N ILE A 6 34.75 -58.88 -15.67
CA ILE A 6 33.29 -58.78 -15.79
C ILE A 6 32.62 -58.19 -14.51
N TYR A 7 32.61 -56.88 -14.26
CA TYR A 7 31.86 -55.88 -15.03
C TYR A 7 30.71 -56.47 -15.88
N ALA A 8 29.74 -57.11 -15.24
CA ALA A 8 28.43 -57.34 -15.85
C ALA A 8 27.33 -56.82 -14.92
N GLY A 9 26.79 -55.66 -15.27
CA GLY A 9 25.34 -55.52 -15.37
C GLY A 9 24.53 -55.48 -14.07
N VAL A 10 25.12 -55.18 -12.91
CA VAL A 10 24.37 -55.02 -11.66
C VAL A 10 24.56 -53.60 -11.11
N CYS A 11 23.91 -52.65 -11.77
CA CYS A 11 23.49 -51.37 -11.17
C CYS A 11 22.45 -50.77 -12.13
N ALA A 12 21.42 -51.55 -12.42
CA ALA A 12 20.22 -51.10 -13.10
C ALA A 12 19.51 -50.08 -12.19
N LEU A 13 19.94 -48.82 -12.35
CA LEU A 13 19.13 -47.61 -12.34
C LEU A 13 17.80 -47.74 -11.58
N LEU A 14 17.92 -47.61 -10.27
CA LEU A 14 16.92 -46.95 -9.43
C LEU A 14 16.62 -45.58 -10.04
N LEU A 15 15.39 -45.34 -10.51
CA LEU A 15 14.71 -44.02 -10.59
C LEU A 15 13.33 -44.17 -11.30
N THR A 16 12.42 -44.92 -10.69
CA THR A 16 10.99 -44.81 -10.94
C THR A 16 10.33 -44.18 -9.73
N ALA A 17 10.20 -42.85 -9.72
CA ALA A 17 9.19 -42.12 -8.94
C ALA A 17 9.21 -40.63 -9.29
N CYS A 18 8.02 -40.05 -9.44
CA CYS A 18 7.71 -38.61 -9.46
C CYS A 18 7.79 -37.87 -10.81
N SER A 19 7.06 -38.37 -11.82
CA SER A 19 6.45 -37.47 -12.82
C SER A 19 5.15 -36.89 -12.24
N ASN A 20 5.25 -35.89 -11.36
CA ASN A 20 4.11 -35.04 -11.03
C ASN A 20 4.02 -33.95 -12.10
N THR A 21 3.35 -34.24 -13.20
CA THR A 21 3.01 -33.23 -14.21
C THR A 21 1.75 -32.50 -13.72
N PRO A 22 1.81 -31.23 -13.31
CA PRO A 22 0.59 -30.47 -13.10
C PRO A 22 -0.03 -30.23 -14.48
N ALA A 23 -1.32 -30.55 -14.63
CA ALA A 23 -2.07 -30.17 -15.81
C ALA A 23 -1.96 -28.65 -15.99
N ALA A 24 -1.32 -28.21 -17.08
CA ALA A 24 -1.31 -26.81 -17.46
C ALA A 24 -2.75 -26.39 -17.76
N LYS A 25 -3.36 -25.68 -16.81
CA LYS A 25 -4.58 -24.90 -17.05
C LYS A 25 -4.21 -23.80 -18.06
N PRO A 26 -4.81 -23.77 -19.26
CA PRO A 26 -4.73 -22.57 -20.09
C PRO A 26 -5.63 -21.53 -19.42
N GLY A 27 -5.05 -20.49 -18.84
CA GLY A 27 -5.81 -19.39 -18.28
C GLY A 27 -5.36 -18.94 -16.90
N ALA A 28 -4.10 -18.53 -16.79
CA ALA A 28 -3.70 -17.52 -15.82
C ALA A 28 -2.73 -16.61 -16.55
N ALA A 29 -3.25 -15.50 -17.08
CA ALA A 29 -2.42 -14.40 -17.54
C ALA A 29 -1.62 -13.91 -16.33
N ALA A 30 -0.39 -14.39 -16.21
CA ALA A 30 0.59 -13.88 -15.29
C ALA A 30 0.88 -12.43 -15.70
N GLY A 31 0.46 -11.49 -14.84
CA GLY A 31 1.03 -10.15 -14.72
C GLY A 31 1.29 -9.41 -16.03
N ALA A 32 0.26 -9.06 -16.78
CA ALA A 32 0.37 -7.87 -17.62
C ALA A 32 0.41 -6.66 -16.68
N GLN A 33 1.60 -6.09 -16.44
CA GLN A 33 1.67 -4.72 -15.95
C GLN A 33 0.85 -3.85 -16.92
N PRO A 34 -0.11 -3.05 -16.43
CA PRO A 34 -0.81 -2.12 -17.28
C PRO A 34 0.22 -1.31 -18.07
N PRO A 35 -0.01 -1.04 -19.37
CA PRO A 35 0.87 -0.16 -20.13
C PRO A 35 1.07 1.13 -19.32
N PRO A 36 2.27 1.73 -19.35
CA PRO A 36 2.52 2.96 -18.60
C PRO A 36 1.43 3.98 -18.99
N ARG A 37 0.52 4.27 -18.05
CA ARG A 37 -0.45 5.36 -18.25
C ARG A 37 0.36 6.62 -18.47
N ALA A 38 -0.01 7.37 -19.50
CA ALA A 38 0.66 8.63 -19.78
C ALA A 38 0.43 9.56 -18.58
N VAL A 39 1.51 10.11 -18.03
CA VAL A 39 1.48 11.06 -16.89
C VAL A 39 0.50 12.22 -17.12
N SER A 40 0.29 12.62 -18.38
CA SER A 40 -0.70 13.63 -18.77
C SER A 40 -2.15 13.22 -18.50
N ALA A 41 -2.51 11.95 -18.64
CA ALA A 41 -3.86 11.46 -18.36
C ALA A 41 -4.13 11.49 -16.85
N ASP A 42 -3.15 11.07 -16.04
CA ASP A 42 -3.24 11.14 -14.58
C ASP A 42 -3.34 12.59 -14.06
N ALA A 43 -2.69 13.54 -14.74
CA ALA A 43 -2.76 14.96 -14.41
C ALA A 43 -4.16 15.55 -14.66
N ALA A 44 -4.77 15.22 -15.81
CA ALA A 44 -6.11 15.69 -16.15
C ALA A 44 -7.17 15.13 -15.19
N GLU A 45 -7.10 13.82 -14.88
CA GLU A 45 -7.98 13.17 -13.91
C GLU A 45 -7.84 13.78 -12.51
N CYS A 46 -6.60 14.09 -12.09
CA CYS A 46 -6.36 14.73 -10.80
C CYS A 46 -6.96 16.14 -10.74
N THR A 47 -6.76 16.93 -11.78
CA THR A 47 -7.31 18.29 -11.89
C THR A 47 -8.84 18.27 -11.92
N ALA A 48 -9.45 17.30 -12.60
CA ALA A 48 -10.90 17.13 -12.64
C ALA A 48 -11.51 16.85 -11.25
N LYS A 49 -10.73 16.27 -10.33
CA LYS A 49 -11.11 16.08 -8.92
C LYS A 49 -10.82 17.31 -8.04
N GLY A 50 -10.36 18.42 -8.63
CA GLY A 50 -9.91 19.61 -7.91
C GLY A 50 -8.55 19.45 -7.23
N GLY A 51 -7.81 18.38 -7.56
CA GLY A 51 -6.51 18.07 -6.98
C GLY A 51 -5.34 18.56 -7.81
N GLN A 52 -4.14 18.33 -7.28
CA GLN A 52 -2.86 18.60 -7.97
C GLN A 52 -1.93 17.41 -7.80
N LEU A 53 -1.22 17.04 -8.88
CA LEU A 53 -0.14 16.06 -8.79
C LEU A 53 1.02 16.69 -8.02
N ARG A 54 1.35 16.11 -6.87
CA ARG A 54 2.43 16.58 -6.00
C ARG A 54 3.33 15.40 -5.61
N PRO A 55 4.66 15.62 -5.53
CA PRO A 55 5.52 14.65 -4.88
C PRO A 55 5.21 14.65 -3.38
N VAL A 56 4.97 13.46 -2.81
CA VAL A 56 4.62 13.29 -1.40
C VAL A 56 5.47 12.19 -0.76
N GLY A 57 5.60 12.27 0.57
CA GLY A 57 6.45 11.38 1.36
C GLY A 57 7.94 11.53 1.08
N ARG A 58 8.78 10.79 1.81
CA ARG A 58 10.24 10.82 1.63
C ARG A 58 10.69 10.27 0.28
N MET A 59 9.97 9.29 -0.28
CA MET A 59 10.28 8.76 -1.61
C MET A 59 9.83 9.66 -2.76
N GLN A 60 9.21 10.82 -2.48
CA GLN A 60 8.76 11.78 -3.49
C GLN A 60 7.87 11.14 -4.57
N THR A 61 7.01 10.21 -4.16
CA THR A 61 6.10 9.55 -5.09
C THR A 61 5.05 10.55 -5.53
N VAL A 62 4.91 10.75 -6.85
CA VAL A 62 3.90 11.66 -7.39
C VAL A 62 2.52 11.06 -7.16
N ARG A 63 1.66 11.79 -6.44
CA ARG A 63 0.27 11.40 -6.18
C ARG A 63 -0.65 12.58 -6.42
N CYS A 64 -1.91 12.28 -6.73
CA CYS A 64 -2.94 13.30 -6.74
C CYS A 64 -3.32 13.68 -5.30
N VAL A 65 -3.13 14.95 -4.96
CA VAL A 65 -3.53 15.50 -3.66
C VAL A 65 -4.72 16.43 -3.84
N VAL A 66 -5.83 16.11 -3.19
CA VAL A 66 -7.09 16.85 -3.29
C VAL A 66 -7.31 17.62 -1.99
N PRO A 67 -7.49 18.96 -2.02
CA PRO A 67 -7.85 19.74 -0.84
C PRO A 67 -9.29 19.43 -0.40
N TYR A 68 -9.52 19.42 0.90
CA TYR A 68 -10.86 19.29 1.45
C TYR A 68 -11.50 20.66 1.66
N ALA A 69 -12.80 20.78 1.34
CA ALA A 69 -13.53 22.04 1.43
C ALA A 69 -13.72 22.51 2.88
N ASP A 70 -13.71 21.58 3.82
CA ASP A 70 -13.89 21.77 5.26
C ASP A 70 -12.56 21.82 6.04
N ALA A 71 -11.41 21.89 5.34
CA ALA A 71 -10.10 21.97 5.93
C ALA A 71 -10.01 23.02 7.06
N GLY A 72 -9.49 22.61 8.22
CA GLY A 72 -9.28 23.50 9.37
C GLY A 72 -10.53 23.77 10.22
N LYS A 73 -11.72 23.31 9.82
CA LYS A 73 -12.92 23.36 10.66
C LYS A 73 -12.71 22.56 11.95
N THR A 74 -13.11 23.09 13.10
CA THR A 74 -13.06 22.36 14.38
C THR A 74 -13.96 21.13 14.32
N CYS A 75 -13.46 20.02 14.85
CA CYS A 75 -14.16 18.73 14.87
C CYS A 75 -13.85 17.97 16.16
N THR A 76 -14.70 17.00 16.45
CA THR A 76 -14.50 16.04 17.55
C THR A 76 -14.54 14.59 17.09
N ASP A 77 -14.96 14.36 15.85
CA ASP A 77 -15.05 13.04 15.25
C ASP A 77 -14.77 13.11 13.75
N ASN A 78 -14.33 12.01 13.15
CA ASN A 78 -14.12 11.93 11.70
C ASN A 78 -15.42 12.17 10.91
N SER A 79 -16.58 11.83 11.49
CA SER A 79 -17.88 12.11 10.87
C SER A 79 -18.22 13.59 10.72
N ASP A 80 -17.50 14.49 11.40
CA ASP A 80 -17.65 15.95 11.26
C ASP A 80 -16.98 16.50 9.99
N CYS A 81 -16.16 15.69 9.32
CA CYS A 81 -15.23 16.08 8.28
C CYS A 81 -15.38 15.24 6.99
N SER A 82 -14.95 15.79 5.86
CA SER A 82 -14.83 15.03 4.59
C SER A 82 -13.63 14.07 4.58
N GLY A 83 -12.71 14.25 5.53
CA GLY A 83 -11.56 13.39 5.79
C GLY A 83 -11.45 13.08 7.29
N ASP A 84 -10.24 13.03 7.81
CA ASP A 84 -10.04 12.74 9.24
C ASP A 84 -10.14 14.01 10.09
N CYS A 85 -10.63 13.87 11.32
CA CYS A 85 -10.52 14.87 12.35
C CYS A 85 -9.17 14.73 13.05
N LEU A 86 -8.29 15.72 12.93
CA LEU A 86 -6.90 15.60 13.38
C LEU A 86 -6.61 16.50 14.57
N ALA A 87 -5.94 15.97 15.59
CA ALA A 87 -5.50 16.73 16.75
C ALA A 87 -4.49 17.82 16.32
N THR A 88 -4.63 19.03 16.88
CA THR A 88 -3.70 20.14 16.59
C THR A 88 -2.29 19.89 17.14
N SER A 89 -2.19 19.06 18.18
CA SER A 89 -0.93 18.58 18.76
C SER A 89 -1.12 17.15 19.23
N ILE A 90 -0.07 16.32 19.11
CA ILE A 90 -0.13 14.94 19.59
C ILE A 90 -0.27 14.93 21.12
N VAL A 91 -1.29 14.24 21.61
CA VAL A 91 -1.58 14.00 23.03
C VAL A 91 -1.48 12.50 23.33
N PRO A 92 -1.31 12.10 24.61
CA PRO A 92 -1.41 10.68 24.97
C PRO A 92 -2.75 10.10 24.53
N ALA A 93 -2.74 8.87 24.00
CA ALA A 93 -3.97 8.22 23.53
C ALA A 93 -5.01 8.11 24.66
N GLY A 94 -6.28 8.35 24.33
CA GLY A 94 -7.39 8.41 25.29
C GLY A 94 -7.50 9.75 26.05
N THR A 95 -6.63 10.72 25.78
CA THR A 95 -6.75 12.06 26.35
C THR A 95 -7.82 12.86 25.60
N ALA A 96 -8.68 13.55 26.35
CA ALA A 96 -9.66 14.45 25.77
C ALA A 96 -8.96 15.58 24.99
N THR A 97 -9.36 15.75 23.74
CA THR A 97 -8.82 16.79 22.85
C THR A 97 -9.82 17.11 21.75
N SER A 98 -9.69 18.28 21.14
CA SER A 98 -10.40 18.63 19.91
C SER A 98 -9.44 18.57 18.73
N GLY A 99 -10.01 18.39 17.54
CA GLY A 99 -9.25 18.42 16.30
C GLY A 99 -9.69 19.52 15.35
N THR A 100 -9.03 19.54 14.20
CA THR A 100 -9.45 20.25 13.00
C THR A 100 -9.50 19.29 11.84
N CYS A 101 -10.48 19.46 10.94
CA CYS A 101 -10.60 18.65 9.75
C CYS A 101 -9.32 18.72 8.91
N GLN A 102 -8.90 17.57 8.39
CA GLN A 102 -7.70 17.41 7.58
C GLN A 102 -7.67 18.40 6.40
N ARG A 103 -6.47 18.87 6.05
CA ARG A 103 -6.29 19.87 4.97
C ARG A 103 -6.60 19.31 3.59
N ASP A 104 -6.02 18.15 3.28
CA ASP A 104 -6.06 17.53 1.96
C ASP A 104 -5.88 16.01 2.08
N SER A 105 -5.97 15.29 0.98
CA SER A 105 -5.83 13.83 0.96
C SER A 105 -4.40 13.31 1.21
N ASP A 106 -3.45 14.19 1.54
CA ASP A 106 -2.05 13.83 1.79
C ASP A 106 -1.89 13.16 3.17
N ARG A 107 -1.57 11.87 3.16
CA ARG A 107 -1.43 11.07 4.39
C ARG A 107 -0.01 11.03 4.98
N PHE A 108 0.95 11.81 4.49
CA PHE A 108 2.30 11.81 5.05
C PHE A 108 2.47 12.73 6.27
N GLY A 109 3.43 12.39 7.12
CA GLY A 109 3.71 13.04 8.41
C GLY A 109 3.16 12.27 9.62
N CYS A 110 3.48 12.78 10.81
CA CYS A 110 2.92 12.31 12.09
C CYS A 110 1.61 13.02 12.38
N ARG A 111 0.54 12.24 12.56
CA ARG A 111 -0.80 12.76 12.84
C ARG A 111 -1.50 11.88 13.87
N GLN A 112 -2.49 12.44 14.54
CA GLN A 112 -3.35 11.72 15.47
C GLN A 112 -4.79 12.08 15.16
N GLU A 113 -5.62 11.05 14.96
CA GLU A 113 -7.06 11.24 14.79
C GLU A 113 -7.72 11.55 16.14
N VAL A 114 -8.81 12.29 16.08
CA VAL A 114 -9.71 12.55 17.20
C VAL A 114 -11.05 11.90 16.88
N VAL A 115 -11.47 10.97 17.73
CA VAL A 115 -12.73 10.24 17.58
C VAL A 115 -13.48 10.36 18.90
N GLY A 116 -14.73 10.80 18.85
CA GLY A 116 -15.52 11.09 20.05
C GLY A 116 -14.85 12.06 21.05
N GLY A 117 -14.07 13.04 20.56
CA GLY A 117 -13.35 14.00 21.40
C GLY A 117 -12.13 13.43 22.13
N MET A 118 -11.65 12.25 21.72
CA MET A 118 -10.50 11.59 22.32
C MET A 118 -9.39 11.39 21.29
N GLY A 119 -8.16 11.75 21.66
CA GLY A 119 -6.99 11.53 20.83
C GLY A 119 -6.68 10.04 20.71
N GLN A 120 -6.53 9.55 19.49
CA GLN A 120 -6.22 8.15 19.20
C GLN A 120 -4.71 7.86 19.26
N ALA A 121 -4.27 6.66 18.86
CA ALA A 121 -2.85 6.44 18.66
C ALA A 121 -2.32 7.34 17.52
N ALA A 122 -1.15 7.96 17.73
CA ALA A 122 -0.50 8.71 16.67
C ALA A 122 0.05 7.78 15.59
N LEU A 123 -0.15 8.13 14.33
CA LEU A 123 0.36 7.43 13.16
C LEU A 123 1.33 8.34 12.40
N CYS A 124 2.55 7.85 12.22
CA CYS A 124 3.60 8.53 11.44
C CYS A 124 3.83 7.77 10.13
N ILE A 125 3.46 8.40 9.01
CA ILE A 125 3.65 7.85 7.67
C ILE A 125 4.70 8.67 6.95
N ASP A 126 5.59 7.98 6.24
CA ASP A 126 6.73 8.56 5.55
C ASP A 126 6.80 8.22 4.06
#